data_AF-A0A1F8QI41-F1
#
_entry.id   AF-A0A1F8QI41-F1
#
_cell.length_a   1.000
_cell.length_b   1.000
_cell.length_c   1.000
_cell.angle_alpha   90.00
_cell.angle_beta   90.00
_cell.angle_gamma   90.00
#
_symmetry.space_group_name_H-M   'P 1'
#
loop_
_entity.id
_entity.type
_entity.pdbx_description
1 polymer ?
#
loop_
_entity_poly.entity_id
_entity_poly.type
_entity_poly.pdbx_seq_one_letter_code
_entity_poly.pdbx_strand_id
1 'polypeptide(L)'
;MKKTLFSLGIIVAWLISSAATQLALPWTSHAAPFSFLFGNEIDTHQQSLVKSSKQLQGFLYIRYTGETIDGIPVAEHTNCEMMAQDCRAGWKIDGLPADGIYIGHDMENHMPQFCLQPDRLRPGFSHFHWLGDPMMGMDLVPGQSYSGYLMQLVALDTFYFRHHEALILVKSGVDQTSHLNIVTDCE
;
A
#
# COMPACT_ATOMS: atom_id res chain seq x y z
N MET A 1 -15.51 -68.74 27.39
CA MET A 1 -15.91 -67.32 27.26
C MET A 1 -14.69 -66.51 26.84
N LYS A 2 -14.67 -66.00 25.60
CA LYS A 2 -13.54 -65.25 25.03
C LYS A 2 -13.66 -63.77 25.45
N LYS A 3 -12.61 -63.20 26.03
CA LYS A 3 -12.54 -61.78 26.42
C LYS A 3 -11.92 -60.98 25.28
N THR A 4 -12.68 -60.06 24.70
CA THR A 4 -12.22 -59.14 23.65
C THR A 4 -11.61 -57.91 24.32
N LEU A 5 -10.33 -57.64 24.06
CA LEU A 5 -9.66 -56.40 24.44
C LEU A 5 -10.04 -55.29 23.45
N PHE A 6 -10.58 -54.19 23.95
CA PHE A 6 -10.73 -52.94 23.21
C PHE A 6 -9.49 -52.06 23.47
N SER A 7 -8.68 -51.85 22.43
CA SER A 7 -7.59 -50.86 22.46
C SER A 7 -8.15 -49.48 22.11
N LEU A 8 -8.11 -48.57 23.07
CA LEU A 8 -8.48 -47.16 22.89
C LEU A 8 -7.26 -46.43 22.28
N GLY A 9 -7.32 -46.13 20.97
CA GLY A 9 -6.31 -45.34 20.29
C GLY A 9 -6.46 -43.85 20.65
N ILE A 10 -5.47 -43.30 21.35
CA ILE A 10 -5.37 -41.85 21.61
C ILE A 10 -4.81 -41.20 20.34
N ILE A 11 -5.66 -40.48 19.60
CA ILE A 11 -5.24 -39.62 18.50
C ILE A 11 -4.78 -38.30 19.10
N VAL A 12 -3.46 -38.12 19.24
CA VAL A 12 -2.87 -36.82 19.57
C VAL A 12 -2.84 -35.98 18.29
N ALA A 13 -3.82 -35.11 18.12
CA ALA A 13 -3.81 -34.11 17.06
C ALA A 13 -2.79 -33.02 17.41
N TRP A 14 -1.63 -33.05 16.76
CA TRP A 14 -0.68 -31.95 16.77
C TRP A 14 -1.27 -30.79 15.96
N LEU A 15 -1.79 -29.78 16.66
CA LEU A 15 -2.10 -28.48 16.08
C LEU A 15 -0.76 -27.79 15.78
N ILE A 16 -0.28 -27.95 14.56
CA ILE A 16 0.82 -27.12 14.05
C ILE A 16 0.20 -25.74 13.80
N SER A 17 0.37 -24.84 14.77
CA SER A 17 0.13 -23.41 14.55
C SER A 17 1.15 -22.92 13.53
N SER A 18 0.75 -22.91 12.26
CA SER A 18 1.44 -22.19 11.21
C SER A 18 1.32 -20.70 11.50
N ALA A 19 2.21 -20.16 12.34
CA ALA A 19 2.47 -18.73 12.31
C ALA A 19 2.92 -18.43 10.88
N ALA A 20 2.05 -17.80 10.10
CA ALA A 20 2.43 -17.26 8.81
C ALA A 20 3.47 -16.19 9.09
N THR A 21 4.75 -16.55 9.02
CA THR A 21 5.84 -15.60 8.84
C THR A 21 5.61 -14.99 7.47
N GLN A 22 4.77 -13.96 7.46
CA GLN A 22 4.54 -13.12 6.31
C GLN A 22 5.92 -12.66 5.85
N LEU A 23 6.31 -13.04 4.63
CA LEU A 23 7.59 -12.64 4.07
C LEU A 23 7.65 -11.12 4.13
N ALA A 24 8.44 -10.59 5.06
CA ALA A 24 8.81 -9.19 5.04
C ALA A 24 9.59 -9.01 3.74
N LEU A 25 8.94 -8.43 2.72
CA LEU A 25 9.60 -8.08 1.47
C LEU A 25 10.44 -6.83 1.76
N PRO A 26 11.78 -6.94 1.85
CA PRO A 26 12.62 -5.82 2.24
C PRO A 26 12.73 -4.81 1.09
N TRP A 27 13.14 -3.59 1.43
CA TRP A 27 13.53 -2.60 0.43
C TRP A 27 14.77 -3.05 -0.31
N THR A 28 14.80 -2.86 -1.62
CA THR A 28 15.94 -3.25 -2.48
C THR A 28 16.36 -2.17 -3.46
N SER A 29 16.00 -0.90 -3.22
CA SER A 29 16.39 0.26 -4.05
C SER A 29 16.07 0.04 -5.55
N HIS A 30 14.81 -0.32 -5.84
CA HIS A 30 14.31 -0.54 -7.21
C HIS A 30 15.09 -1.58 -8.02
N ALA A 31 15.72 -2.55 -7.34
CA ALA A 31 16.40 -3.64 -8.01
C ALA A 31 15.44 -4.42 -8.92
N ALA A 32 15.95 -4.89 -10.06
CA ALA A 32 15.17 -5.72 -10.98
C ALA A 32 14.53 -6.92 -10.24
N PRO A 33 13.24 -7.23 -10.50
CA PRO A 33 12.43 -6.73 -11.59
C PRO A 33 11.67 -5.41 -11.31
N PHE A 34 11.74 -4.86 -10.10
CA PHE A 34 10.98 -3.67 -9.69
C PHE A 34 11.74 -2.37 -9.97
N SER A 35 12.09 -2.15 -11.23
CA SER A 35 12.93 -1.01 -11.65
C SER A 35 12.14 0.18 -12.22
N PHE A 36 10.82 0.20 -12.06
CA PHE A 36 9.99 1.31 -12.52
C PHE A 36 9.98 2.45 -11.50
N LEU A 37 10.39 3.62 -11.97
CA LEU A 37 10.36 4.88 -11.24
C LEU A 37 9.22 5.75 -11.75
N PHE A 38 8.47 6.35 -10.83
CA PHE A 38 7.49 7.39 -11.16
C PHE A 38 8.17 8.69 -11.55
N GLY A 39 9.39 8.93 -11.07
CA GLY A 39 10.16 10.15 -11.29
C GLY A 39 9.86 11.24 -10.26
N ASN A 40 9.30 10.89 -9.09
CA ASN A 40 8.97 11.85 -8.02
C ASN A 40 9.11 11.23 -6.62
N GLU A 41 8.71 11.98 -5.58
CA GLU A 41 8.94 11.65 -4.16
C GLU A 41 8.50 10.23 -3.73
N ILE A 42 7.50 9.65 -4.39
CA ILE A 42 7.00 8.31 -4.09
C ILE A 42 8.08 7.23 -4.29
N ASP A 43 9.04 7.47 -5.20
CA ASP A 43 10.13 6.55 -5.49
C ASP A 43 11.01 6.29 -4.27
N THR A 44 10.94 7.10 -3.22
CA THR A 44 11.68 6.86 -1.98
C THR A 44 11.03 5.81 -1.09
N HIS A 45 9.81 5.37 -1.37
CA HIS A 45 9.04 4.43 -0.53
C HIS A 45 8.11 3.51 -1.34
N GLN A 46 8.37 3.32 -2.63
CA GLN A 46 7.69 2.34 -3.47
C GLN A 46 8.69 1.51 -4.26
N GLN A 47 8.36 0.27 -4.63
CA GLN A 47 9.08 -0.46 -5.69
C GLN A 47 8.06 -1.06 -6.65
N SER A 48 8.19 -0.75 -7.95
CA SER A 48 7.21 -1.14 -8.96
C SER A 48 7.82 -1.71 -10.22
N LEU A 49 7.02 -2.47 -10.97
CA LEU A 49 7.29 -2.92 -12.32
C LEU A 49 6.09 -2.64 -13.21
N VAL A 50 6.34 -2.26 -14.45
CA VAL A 50 5.31 -2.14 -15.48
C VAL A 50 5.31 -3.40 -16.32
N LYS A 51 4.18 -4.11 -16.31
CA LYS A 51 3.97 -5.30 -17.14
C LYS A 51 3.82 -4.91 -18.61
N SER A 52 3.95 -5.88 -19.51
CA SER A 52 3.71 -5.69 -20.95
C SER A 52 2.33 -5.10 -21.29
N SER A 53 1.34 -5.34 -20.44
CA SER A 53 -0.02 -4.76 -20.55
C SER A 53 -0.13 -3.30 -20.10
N LYS A 54 1.00 -2.65 -19.75
CA LYS A 54 1.08 -1.35 -19.08
C LYS A 54 0.47 -1.30 -17.68
N GLN A 55 0.07 -2.44 -17.11
CA GLN A 55 -0.36 -2.50 -15.73
C GLN A 55 0.84 -2.43 -14.79
N LEU A 56 0.69 -1.70 -13.70
CA LEU A 56 1.68 -1.60 -12.64
C LEU A 56 1.48 -2.72 -11.62
N GLN A 57 2.57 -3.27 -11.11
CA GLN A 57 2.59 -4.07 -9.89
C GLN A 57 3.75 -3.65 -9.02
N GLY A 58 3.57 -3.68 -7.71
CA GLY A 58 4.63 -3.23 -6.82
C GLY A 58 4.26 -3.34 -5.36
N PHE A 59 5.01 -2.60 -4.55
CA PHE A 59 4.81 -2.50 -3.12
C PHE A 59 5.04 -1.06 -2.65
N LEU A 60 4.23 -0.62 -1.69
CA LEU A 60 4.51 0.57 -0.89
C LEU A 60 5.15 0.14 0.42
N TYR A 61 6.22 0.83 0.79
CA TYR A 61 7.07 0.48 1.91
C TYR A 61 6.80 1.35 3.11
N ILE A 62 6.79 0.71 4.27
CA ILE A 62 6.61 1.34 5.58
C ILE A 62 7.79 1.00 6.47
N ARG A 63 7.98 1.86 7.48
CA ARG A 63 8.79 1.56 8.64
C ARG A 63 7.89 1.53 9.86
N TYR A 64 8.05 0.52 10.70
CA TYR A 64 7.40 0.49 12.00
C TYR A 64 8.18 1.34 12.99
N THR A 65 7.47 2.15 13.77
CA THR A 65 8.06 3.15 14.66
C THR A 65 8.54 2.55 15.99
N GLY A 66 8.13 1.32 16.30
CA GLY A 66 8.32 0.67 17.60
C GLY A 66 7.20 0.95 18.60
N GLU A 67 6.28 1.87 18.26
CA GLU A 67 5.09 2.17 19.05
C GLU A 67 3.96 1.16 18.76
N THR A 68 3.10 0.95 19.76
CA THR A 68 1.87 0.16 19.64
C THR A 68 0.71 0.87 20.32
N ILE A 69 -0.49 0.77 19.75
CA ILE A 69 -1.75 1.29 20.29
C ILE A 69 -2.70 0.11 20.38
N ASP A 70 -3.15 -0.23 21.59
CA ASP A 70 -4.00 -1.40 21.86
C ASP A 70 -3.45 -2.72 21.26
N GLY A 71 -2.13 -2.85 21.24
CA GLY A 71 -1.43 -4.02 20.66
C GLY A 71 -1.30 -3.99 19.14
N ILE A 72 -1.83 -2.98 18.46
CA ILE A 72 -1.68 -2.76 17.03
C ILE A 72 -0.43 -1.89 16.79
N PRO A 73 0.51 -2.34 15.95
CA PRO A 73 1.75 -1.59 15.72
C PRO A 73 1.52 -0.33 14.89
N VAL A 74 2.33 0.70 15.14
CA VAL A 74 2.31 1.95 14.37
C VAL A 74 3.42 1.93 13.30
N ALA A 75 3.08 2.36 12.10
CA ALA A 75 3.99 2.45 10.96
C ALA A 75 3.81 3.76 10.18
N GLU A 76 4.83 4.15 9.43
CA GLU A 76 4.85 5.40 8.65
C GLU A 76 5.63 5.20 7.34
N HIS A 77 5.40 6.09 6.37
CA HIS A 77 6.32 6.23 5.25
C HIS A 77 7.62 6.89 5.70
N THR A 78 8.72 6.45 5.11
CA THR A 78 10.05 7.04 5.32
C THR A 78 10.81 6.97 4.00
N ASN A 79 11.91 7.72 3.89
CA ASN A 79 12.82 7.55 2.78
C ASN A 79 13.61 6.24 2.95
N CYS A 80 13.17 5.19 2.25
CA CYS A 80 13.76 3.87 2.31
C CYS A 80 15.12 3.77 1.62
N GLU A 81 15.49 4.72 0.77
CA GLU A 81 16.87 4.79 0.24
C GLU A 81 17.88 5.14 1.33
N MET A 82 17.48 5.97 2.29
CA MET A 82 18.32 6.33 3.44
C MET A 82 18.20 5.34 4.61
N MET A 83 17.08 4.62 4.70
CA MET A 83 16.72 3.77 5.85
C MET A 83 16.37 2.33 5.44
N ALA A 84 17.10 1.79 4.46
CA ALA A 84 16.77 0.53 3.78
C ALA A 84 16.55 -0.68 4.70
N GLN A 85 17.27 -0.77 5.83
CA GLN A 85 17.22 -1.95 6.71
C GLN A 85 15.89 -2.10 7.47
N ASP A 86 15.15 -1.01 7.65
CA ASP A 86 13.92 -1.01 8.45
C ASP A 86 12.65 -0.97 7.59
N CYS A 87 12.81 -0.74 6.27
CA CYS A 87 11.70 -0.69 5.34
C CYS A 87 11.24 -2.09 4.92
N ARG A 88 9.93 -2.30 5.04
CA ARG A 88 9.25 -3.52 4.57
C ARG A 88 7.96 -3.15 3.85
N ALA A 89 7.52 -4.01 2.94
CA ALA A 89 6.26 -3.81 2.24
C ALA A 89 5.09 -3.72 3.25
N GLY A 90 4.37 -2.60 3.22
CA GLY A 90 3.11 -2.39 3.95
C GLY A 90 1.90 -2.70 3.07
N TRP A 91 1.99 -2.36 1.78
CA TRP A 91 0.96 -2.66 0.80
C TRP A 91 1.55 -3.32 -0.44
N LYS A 92 0.74 -4.17 -1.07
CA LYS A 92 0.89 -4.53 -2.48
C LYS A 92 0.15 -3.50 -3.35
N ILE A 93 0.74 -3.15 -4.47
CA ILE A 93 0.16 -2.28 -5.50
C ILE A 93 -0.28 -3.14 -6.70
N ASP A 94 -1.50 -2.91 -7.17
CA ASP A 94 -1.92 -3.20 -8.53
C ASP A 94 -2.43 -1.89 -9.16
N GLY A 95 -1.93 -1.53 -10.34
CA GLY A 95 -2.21 -0.22 -10.95
C GLY A 95 -2.61 -0.28 -12.42
N LEU A 96 -3.48 0.64 -12.80
CA LEU A 96 -3.96 0.86 -14.17
C LEU A 96 -3.56 2.26 -14.64
N PRO A 97 -3.06 2.42 -15.88
CA PRO A 97 -2.82 3.75 -16.44
C PRO A 97 -4.09 4.60 -16.39
N ALA A 98 -3.95 5.84 -15.94
CA ALA A 98 -5.03 6.82 -15.85
C ALA A 98 -4.47 8.23 -16.03
N ASP A 99 -5.38 9.18 -16.28
CA ASP A 99 -5.11 10.61 -16.20
C ASP A 99 -6.02 11.19 -15.12
N GLY A 100 -5.46 12.05 -14.26
CA GLY A 100 -6.18 12.71 -13.16
C GLY A 100 -6.03 14.23 -13.28
N ILE A 101 -7.13 14.96 -13.06
CA ILE A 101 -7.09 16.42 -12.96
C ILE A 101 -6.84 16.76 -11.50
N TYR A 102 -5.75 17.46 -11.19
CA TYR A 102 -5.51 17.92 -9.83
C TYR A 102 -6.52 19.01 -9.47
N ILE A 103 -7.23 18.84 -8.35
CA ILE A 103 -8.26 19.80 -7.91
C ILE A 103 -7.85 20.59 -6.66
N GLY A 104 -6.84 20.12 -5.93
CA GLY A 104 -6.35 20.79 -4.74
C GLY A 104 -5.79 19.83 -3.71
N HIS A 105 -5.41 20.37 -2.57
CA HIS A 105 -4.81 19.61 -1.47
C HIS A 105 -5.81 19.49 -0.33
N ASP A 106 -6.04 18.28 0.16
CA ASP A 106 -6.69 18.10 1.46
C ASP A 106 -5.71 18.56 2.54
N MET A 107 -5.99 19.71 3.14
CA MET A 107 -5.12 20.31 4.16
C MET A 107 -5.18 19.59 5.50
N GLU A 108 -6.17 18.73 5.74
CA GLU A 108 -6.27 17.95 6.98
C GLU A 108 -5.35 16.72 6.93
N ASN A 109 -5.36 16.00 5.81
CA ASN A 109 -4.54 14.80 5.63
C ASN A 109 -3.27 15.04 4.82
N HIS A 110 -3.04 16.27 4.37
CA HIS A 110 -1.94 16.66 3.47
C HIS A 110 -1.86 15.78 2.22
N MET A 111 -3.01 15.40 1.64
CA MET A 111 -3.06 14.56 0.44
C MET A 111 -3.52 15.35 -0.80
N PRO A 112 -2.81 15.26 -1.94
CA PRO A 112 -3.25 15.88 -3.18
C PRO A 112 -4.48 15.14 -3.73
N GLN A 113 -5.57 15.86 -3.97
CA GLN A 113 -6.84 15.33 -4.49
C GLN A 113 -6.89 15.45 -6.01
N PHE A 114 -7.29 14.35 -6.66
CA PHE A 114 -7.42 14.28 -8.11
C PHE A 114 -8.85 13.90 -8.50
N CYS A 115 -9.40 14.62 -9.47
CA CYS A 115 -10.61 14.20 -10.12
C CYS A 115 -10.31 13.18 -11.22
N LEU A 116 -10.97 12.03 -11.14
CA LEU A 116 -10.97 11.01 -12.18
C LEU A 116 -12.39 10.81 -12.69
N GLN A 117 -12.52 10.61 -14.00
CA GLN A 117 -13.82 10.35 -14.62
C GLN A 117 -14.44 9.05 -14.06
N PRO A 118 -15.73 9.03 -13.70
CA PRO A 118 -16.37 7.87 -13.08
C PRO A 118 -16.25 6.56 -13.86
N ASP A 119 -16.19 6.61 -15.19
CA ASP A 119 -16.03 5.45 -16.07
C ASP A 119 -14.64 4.79 -15.96
N ARG A 120 -13.64 5.50 -15.41
CA ARG A 120 -12.29 5.00 -15.12
C ARG A 120 -12.18 4.32 -13.78
N LEU A 121 -13.13 4.55 -12.86
CA LEU A 121 -13.08 3.94 -11.55
C LEU A 121 -13.32 2.44 -11.60
N ARG A 122 -12.66 1.73 -10.70
CA ARG A 122 -12.74 0.27 -10.54
C ARG A 122 -12.91 -0.05 -9.06
N PRO A 123 -13.71 -1.07 -8.70
CA PRO A 123 -13.86 -1.46 -7.30
C PRO A 123 -12.51 -1.71 -6.62
N GLY A 124 -12.29 -1.04 -5.49
CA GLY A 124 -11.06 -1.17 -4.70
C GLY A 124 -9.85 -0.41 -5.25
N PHE A 125 -9.99 0.38 -6.31
CA PHE A 125 -8.99 1.34 -6.74
C PHE A 125 -9.38 2.74 -6.24
N SER A 126 -8.58 3.28 -5.34
CA SER A 126 -8.94 4.46 -4.52
C SER A 126 -7.83 5.50 -4.41
N HIS A 127 -6.66 5.22 -5.00
CA HIS A 127 -5.49 6.08 -4.95
C HIS A 127 -5.00 6.39 -6.36
N PHE A 128 -4.73 7.64 -6.69
CA PHE A 128 -4.07 8.04 -7.92
C PHE A 128 -2.72 8.68 -7.61
N HIS A 129 -1.67 8.25 -8.32
CA HIS A 129 -0.36 8.89 -8.26
C HIS A 129 0.13 9.29 -9.64
N TRP A 130 0.68 10.50 -9.76
CA TRP A 130 1.14 11.07 -11.03
C TRP A 130 2.56 10.63 -11.37
N LEU A 131 2.93 10.77 -12.64
CA LEU A 131 4.28 10.52 -13.16
C LEU A 131 5.03 11.82 -13.39
N GLY A 132 6.33 11.81 -13.10
CA GLY A 132 7.26 12.90 -13.35
C GLY A 132 6.97 14.13 -12.50
N ASP A 133 7.19 15.30 -13.10
CA ASP A 133 7.04 16.58 -12.42
C ASP A 133 5.57 16.91 -12.09
N PRO A 134 5.32 17.61 -10.96
CA PRO A 134 6.31 18.06 -10.00
C PRO A 134 6.83 16.93 -9.09
N MET A 135 8.00 17.16 -8.49
CA MET A 135 8.62 16.24 -7.53
C MET A 135 7.77 16.04 -6.27
N MET A 136 7.07 17.09 -5.83
CA MET A 136 6.28 17.12 -4.60
C MET A 136 4.80 17.41 -4.90
N GLY A 137 3.88 16.79 -4.15
CA GLY A 137 2.44 17.06 -4.31
C GLY A 137 2.04 18.54 -4.08
N MET A 138 2.78 19.26 -3.24
CA MET A 138 2.52 20.68 -2.94
C MET A 138 2.76 21.63 -4.13
N ASP A 139 3.48 21.17 -5.16
CA ASP A 139 3.80 21.96 -6.36
C ASP A 139 2.82 21.68 -7.52
N LEU A 140 1.80 20.84 -7.30
CA LEU A 140 0.76 20.57 -8.29
C LEU A 140 -0.11 21.80 -8.55
N VAL A 141 -0.53 21.99 -9.81
CA VAL A 141 -1.30 23.16 -10.25
C VAL A 141 -2.77 22.80 -10.45
N PRO A 142 -3.72 23.39 -9.67
CA PRO A 142 -5.13 23.07 -9.80
C PRO A 142 -5.65 23.27 -11.23
N GLY A 143 -6.49 22.34 -11.70
CA GLY A 143 -7.03 22.29 -13.05
C GLY A 143 -6.10 21.65 -14.09
N GLN A 144 -4.84 21.37 -13.76
CA GLN A 144 -3.93 20.67 -14.65
C GLN A 144 -4.19 19.15 -14.63
N SER A 145 -4.13 18.53 -15.82
CA SER A 145 -4.18 17.08 -15.98
C SER A 145 -2.77 16.49 -15.86
N TYR A 146 -2.66 15.39 -15.12
CA TYR A 146 -1.43 14.63 -14.95
C TYR A 146 -1.67 13.18 -15.37
N SER A 147 -0.72 12.61 -16.10
CA SER A 147 -0.71 11.18 -16.39
C SER A 147 -0.14 10.40 -15.21
N GLY A 148 -0.69 9.22 -14.95
CA GLY A 148 -0.37 8.47 -13.76
C GLY A 148 -0.94 7.06 -13.73
N TYR A 149 -1.07 6.55 -12.52
CA TYR A 149 -1.68 5.26 -12.25
C TYR A 149 -2.80 5.41 -11.22
N LEU A 150 -3.96 4.87 -11.57
CA LEU A 150 -5.01 4.54 -10.63
C LEU A 150 -4.64 3.21 -9.97
N MET A 151 -4.51 3.21 -8.64
CA MET A 151 -3.97 2.12 -7.85
C MET A 151 -5.01 1.54 -6.89
N GLN A 152 -4.93 0.22 -6.77
CA GLN A 152 -5.44 -0.54 -5.66
C GLN A 152 -4.28 -0.85 -4.73
N LEU A 153 -4.44 -0.47 -3.46
CA LEU A 153 -3.51 -0.82 -2.40
C LEU A 153 -4.12 -1.94 -1.57
N VAL A 154 -3.37 -3.02 -1.40
CA VAL A 154 -3.76 -4.14 -0.54
C VAL A 154 -2.79 -4.19 0.64
N ALA A 155 -3.27 -3.78 1.81
CA ALA A 155 -2.52 -3.83 3.05
C ALA A 155 -2.18 -5.29 3.37
N LEU A 156 -0.90 -5.55 3.62
CA LEU A 156 -0.42 -6.88 3.93
C LEU A 156 -0.79 -7.27 5.37
N ASP A 157 -0.83 -6.31 6.29
CA ASP A 157 -1.14 -6.55 7.71
C ASP A 157 -2.05 -5.44 8.27
N THR A 158 -2.41 -5.56 9.56
CA THR A 158 -3.15 -4.55 10.32
C THR A 158 -2.17 -3.69 11.13
N PHE A 159 -2.22 -2.38 10.92
CA PHE A 159 -1.35 -1.41 11.61
C PHE A 159 -2.03 -0.04 11.66
N TYR A 160 -1.58 0.80 12.58
CA TYR A 160 -1.88 2.23 12.51
C TYR A 160 -0.87 2.88 11.57
N PHE A 161 -1.36 3.48 10.48
CA PHE A 161 -0.54 4.27 9.58
C PHE A 161 -0.52 5.72 10.06
N ARG A 162 0.67 6.21 10.39
CA ARG A 162 0.92 7.61 10.66
C ARG A 162 1.16 8.34 9.35
N HIS A 163 0.27 9.26 9.03
CA HIS A 163 0.36 10.14 7.87
C HIS A 163 0.24 11.58 8.35
N HIS A 164 1.36 12.31 8.39
CA HIS A 164 1.46 13.60 9.07
C HIS A 164 0.97 13.50 10.54
N GLU A 165 -0.03 14.30 10.92
CA GLU A 165 -0.62 14.31 12.26
C GLU A 165 -1.72 13.26 12.44
N ALA A 166 -2.13 12.57 11.37
CA ALA A 166 -3.19 11.58 11.41
C ALA A 166 -2.66 10.18 11.74
N LEU A 167 -3.44 9.43 12.52
CA LEU A 167 -3.27 7.99 12.75
C LEU A 167 -4.47 7.24 12.20
N ILE A 168 -4.24 6.48 11.13
CA ILE A 168 -5.29 5.80 10.36
C ILE A 168 -5.18 4.31 10.63
N LEU A 169 -6.24 3.68 11.11
CA LEU A 169 -6.26 2.22 11.26
C LEU A 169 -6.37 1.55 9.89
N VAL A 170 -5.28 0.97 9.43
CA VAL A 170 -5.23 0.13 8.23
C VAL A 170 -5.47 -1.32 8.64
N LYS A 171 -6.42 -1.98 7.97
CA LYS A 171 -6.70 -3.41 8.16
C LYS A 171 -6.15 -4.18 6.97
N SER A 172 -5.67 -5.40 7.24
CA SER A 172 -5.23 -6.31 6.17
C SER A 172 -6.35 -6.50 5.13
N GLY A 173 -5.99 -6.43 3.84
CA GLY A 173 -6.94 -6.44 2.73
C GLY A 173 -6.92 -5.15 1.91
N VAL A 174 -7.96 -4.94 1.09
CA VAL A 174 -8.05 -3.73 0.24
C VAL A 174 -8.15 -2.49 1.12
N ASP A 175 -7.19 -1.59 0.98
CA ASP A 175 -7.14 -0.34 1.73
C ASP A 175 -8.03 0.72 1.08
N GLN A 176 -9.02 1.16 1.85
CA GLN A 176 -9.95 2.22 1.48
C GLN A 176 -9.98 3.31 2.55
N THR A 177 -8.87 3.49 3.27
CA THR A 177 -8.82 4.34 4.46
C THR A 177 -7.63 5.29 4.49
N SER A 178 -6.44 4.87 4.04
CA SER A 178 -5.21 5.62 4.33
C SER A 178 -4.66 6.47 3.18
N HIS A 179 -4.96 6.13 1.94
CA HIS A 179 -4.43 6.80 0.74
C HIS A 179 -5.53 7.32 -0.19
N LEU A 180 -6.67 7.68 0.37
CA LEU A 180 -7.81 8.17 -0.42
C LEU A 180 -7.49 9.56 -0.98
N ASN A 181 -7.46 9.66 -2.31
CA ASN A 181 -7.16 10.94 -2.94
C ASN A 181 -7.87 11.15 -4.28
N ILE A 182 -8.94 10.41 -4.50
CA ILE A 182 -9.76 10.48 -5.71
C ILE A 182 -11.10 11.08 -5.36
N VAL A 183 -11.50 12.10 -6.11
CA VAL A 183 -12.86 12.60 -6.13
C VAL A 183 -13.52 12.30 -7.48
N THR A 184 -14.85 12.34 -7.49
CA THR A 184 -15.66 12.14 -8.70
C THR A 184 -16.45 13.37 -9.14
N ASP A 185 -16.47 14.39 -8.29
CA ASP A 185 -17.05 15.68 -8.62
C ASP A 185 -15.91 16.61 -9.07
N CYS A 186 -15.87 16.91 -10.36
CA CYS A 186 -14.80 17.70 -10.98
C CYS A 186 -15.19 19.18 -11.16
N GLU A 187 -16.32 19.62 -10.60
CA GLU A 187 -16.89 20.96 -10.77
C GLU A 187 -16.27 22.02 -9.83
#